data_AF-A0A921Q111-F1
#
_entry.id   AF-A0A921Q111-F1
#
_cell.length_a   1.000
_cell.length_b   1.000
_cell.length_c   1.000
_cell.angle_alpha   90.00
_cell.angle_beta   90.00
_cell.angle_gamma   90.00
#
_symmetry.space_group_name_H-M   'P 1'
#
loop_
_entity.id
_entity.type
_entity.pdbx_description
1 polymer ?
#
loop_
_entity_poly.entity_id
_entity_poly.type
_entity_poly.pdbx_seq_one_letter_code
_entity_poly.pdbx_strand_id
1 'polypeptide(L)'
;MDALFQELSVLADMAMENRGFDPARLDGILALFESEARASWAAAGAEHEAVARATETAVEVAEGHLDAVMMGAAVGWSGEADALSAATAAMGMAFNATSKVVDP
;
A
#
# COMPACT_ATOMS: atom_id res chain seq x y z
N MET A 1 8.49 -1.15 21.87
CA MET A 1 9.93 -1.04 21.59
C MET A 1 10.66 0.01 22.43
N ASP A 2 10.24 1.28 22.49
CA ASP A 2 10.99 2.33 23.22
C ASP A 2 11.25 2.01 24.70
N ALA A 3 10.25 1.44 25.38
CA ALA A 3 10.41 0.97 26.76
C ALA A 3 11.49 -0.12 26.91
N LEU A 4 11.59 -1.04 25.93
CA LEU A 4 12.62 -2.09 25.92
C LEU A 4 14.01 -1.49 25.68
N PHE A 5 14.13 -0.49 24.81
CA PHE A 5 15.39 0.24 24.62
C PHE A 5 15.81 0.97 25.89
N GLN A 6 14.88 1.64 26.57
CA GLN A 6 15.15 2.31 27.82
C GLN A 6 15.60 1.31 28.91
N GLU A 7 14.95 0.15 28.99
CA GLU A 7 15.33 -0.90 29.93
C GLU A 7 16.71 -1.50 29.63
N LEU A 8 17.00 -1.71 28.35
CA LEU A 8 18.31 -2.16 27.87
C LEU A 8 19.41 -1.14 28.19
N SER A 9 19.16 0.15 27.99
CA SER A 9 20.10 1.23 28.34
C SER A 9 20.43 1.21 29.84
N VAL A 10 19.42 1.11 30.70
CA VAL A 10 19.63 1.02 32.17
C VAL A 10 20.47 -0.21 32.52
N LEU A 11 20.21 -1.35 31.89
CA LEU A 11 20.98 -2.57 32.14
C LEU A 11 22.43 -2.48 31.63
N ALA A 12 22.64 -1.82 30.50
CA ALA A 12 23.97 -1.54 29.95
C ALA A 12 24.77 -0.61 30.87
N ASP A 13 24.15 0.46 31.40
CA ASP A 13 24.78 1.36 32.36
C ASP A 13 25.20 0.60 33.64
N MET A 14 24.35 -0.31 34.13
CA MET A 14 24.71 -1.18 35.26
C MET A 14 25.90 -2.11 34.96
N ALA A 15 26.01 -2.63 33.74
CA ALA A 15 27.17 -3.42 33.32
C ALA A 15 28.45 -2.60 33.28
N MET A 16 28.39 -1.40 32.69
CA MET A 16 29.53 -0.49 32.56
C MET A 16 30.05 -0.01 33.92
N GLU A 17 29.15 0.22 34.87
CA GLU A 17 29.49 0.70 36.21
C GLU A 17 29.72 -0.43 37.22
N ASN A 18 29.72 -1.69 36.76
CA ASN A 18 29.84 -2.90 37.60
C ASN A 18 28.83 -2.94 38.77
N ARG A 19 27.61 -2.42 38.53
CA ARG A 19 26.53 -2.29 39.52
C ARG A 19 25.52 -3.42 39.40
N GLY A 20 25.93 -4.64 39.76
CA GLY A 20 24.99 -5.76 39.89
C GLY A 20 24.26 -6.11 38.58
N PHE A 21 24.99 -6.09 37.46
CA PHE A 21 24.46 -6.53 36.17
C PHE A 21 23.91 -7.96 36.27
N ASP A 22 22.70 -8.15 35.74
CA ASP A 22 22.01 -9.43 35.71
C ASP A 22 21.88 -9.95 34.27
N PRO A 23 22.66 -10.98 33.89
CA PRO A 23 22.57 -11.61 32.58
C PRO A 23 21.17 -12.19 32.28
N ALA A 24 20.47 -12.72 33.28
CA ALA A 24 19.15 -13.32 33.07
C ALA A 24 18.11 -12.24 32.70
N ARG A 25 18.27 -11.04 33.26
CA ARG A 25 17.46 -9.88 32.87
C ARG A 25 17.76 -9.42 31.46
N LEU A 26 19.02 -9.48 31.01
CA LEU A 26 19.38 -9.17 29.62
C LEU A 26 18.70 -10.15 28.66
N ASP A 27 18.78 -11.45 28.94
CA ASP A 27 18.13 -12.48 28.13
C ASP A 27 16.62 -12.26 28.02
N GLY A 28 15.97 -11.87 29.12
CA GLY A 28 14.55 -11.52 29.13
C GLY A 28 14.21 -10.33 28.21
N ILE A 29 15.00 -9.26 28.28
CA ILE A 29 14.82 -8.08 27.41
C ILE A 29 15.02 -8.45 25.94
N LEU A 30 16.05 -9.25 25.62
CA LEU A 30 16.32 -9.70 24.25
C LEU A 30 15.21 -10.59 23.68
N ALA A 31 14.64 -11.49 24.50
CA ALA A 31 13.50 -12.30 24.08
C ALA A 31 12.26 -11.45 23.77
N LEU A 32 12.01 -10.38 24.54
CA LEU A 32 10.93 -9.43 24.27
C LEU A 32 11.19 -8.65 22.97
N PHE A 33 12.42 -8.20 22.73
CA PHE A 33 12.81 -7.57 21.47
C PHE A 33 12.54 -8.48 20.27
N GLU A 34 12.96 -9.74 20.35
CA GLU A 34 12.76 -10.72 19.27
C GLU A 34 11.26 -10.94 19.00
N SER A 35 10.46 -11.06 20.06
CA SER A 35 9.01 -11.20 19.96
C SER A 35 8.36 -9.99 19.27
N GLU A 36 8.69 -8.78 19.72
CA GLU A 36 8.11 -7.55 19.17
C GLU A 36 8.58 -7.29 17.73
N ALA A 37 9.84 -7.57 17.41
CA ALA A 37 10.36 -7.51 16.05
C ALA A 37 9.61 -8.49 15.14
N ARG A 38 9.46 -9.76 15.53
CA ARG A 38 8.71 -10.73 14.72
C ARG A 38 7.27 -10.30 14.49
N ALA A 39 6.59 -9.78 15.52
CA ALA A 39 5.22 -9.29 15.40
C ALA A 39 5.14 -8.08 14.44
N SER A 40 6.08 -7.14 14.54
CA SER A 40 6.17 -5.98 13.65
C SER A 40 6.40 -6.39 12.19
N TRP A 41 7.30 -7.34 11.94
CA TRP A 41 7.56 -7.85 10.59
C TRP A 41 6.37 -8.61 10.02
N ALA A 42 5.68 -9.41 10.82
CA ALA A 42 4.47 -10.09 10.40
C ALA A 42 3.34 -9.11 10.04
N ALA A 43 3.16 -8.05 10.85
CA ALA A 43 2.18 -7.01 10.58
C ALA A 43 2.50 -6.24 9.28
N ALA A 44 3.76 -5.82 9.10
CA ALA A 44 4.18 -5.15 7.87
C ALA A 44 4.01 -6.04 6.63
N GLY A 45 4.35 -7.34 6.73
CA GLY A 45 4.12 -8.30 5.65
C GLY A 45 2.64 -8.45 5.29
N ALA A 46 1.76 -8.52 6.28
CA ALA A 46 0.32 -8.59 6.06
C ALA A 46 -0.26 -7.33 5.41
N GLU A 47 0.22 -6.14 5.80
CA GLU A 47 -0.15 -4.86 5.19
C GLU A 47 0.28 -4.81 3.72
N HIS A 48 1.55 -5.15 3.43
CA HIS A 48 2.06 -5.20 2.07
C HIS A 48 1.27 -6.17 1.17
N GLU A 49 0.95 -7.37 1.68
CA GLU A 49 0.15 -8.36 0.95
C GLU A 49 -1.29 -7.86 0.69
N ALA A 50 -1.89 -7.17 1.66
CA ALA A 50 -3.22 -6.58 1.48
C ALA A 50 -3.23 -5.50 0.40
N VAL A 51 -2.20 -4.63 0.41
CA VAL A 51 -2.02 -3.60 -0.63
C VAL A 51 -1.79 -4.25 -1.99
N ALA A 52 -0.92 -5.26 -2.10
CA ALA A 52 -0.65 -5.95 -3.35
C ALA A 52 -1.92 -6.53 -3.98
N ARG A 53 -2.72 -7.28 -3.21
CA ARG A 53 -3.99 -7.85 -3.68
C ARG A 53 -5.01 -6.78 -4.08
N ALA A 54 -5.09 -5.69 -3.33
CA ALA A 54 -5.97 -4.57 -3.67
C ALA A 54 -5.54 -3.92 -5.00
N THR A 55 -4.23 -3.75 -5.21
CA THR A 55 -3.70 -3.21 -6.47
C THR A 55 -3.92 -4.14 -7.65
N GLU A 56 -3.71 -5.46 -7.50
CA GLU A 56 -3.99 -6.44 -8.55
C GLU A 56 -5.47 -6.41 -8.93
N THR A 57 -6.38 -6.43 -7.94
CA THR A 57 -7.83 -6.33 -8.19
C THR A 57 -8.19 -5.04 -8.95
N ALA A 58 -7.58 -3.91 -8.58
CA ALA A 58 -7.82 -2.65 -9.25
C ALA A 58 -7.33 -2.66 -10.71
N VAL A 59 -6.18 -3.30 -10.97
CA VAL A 59 -5.64 -3.49 -12.33
C VAL A 59 -6.57 -4.38 -13.14
N GLU A 60 -7.02 -5.52 -12.62
CA GLU A 60 -7.95 -6.42 -13.30
C GLU A 60 -9.27 -5.71 -13.68
N VAL A 61 -9.80 -4.88 -12.78
CA VAL A 61 -11.01 -4.08 -13.06
C VAL A 61 -10.74 -3.04 -14.16
N ALA A 62 -9.59 -2.37 -14.12
CA ALA A 62 -9.22 -1.39 -15.13
C ALA A 62 -9.01 -2.04 -16.51
N GLU A 63 -8.35 -3.20 -16.57
CA GLU A 63 -8.17 -3.99 -17.78
C GLU A 63 -9.52 -4.45 -18.34
N GLY A 64 -10.42 -4.97 -17.51
CA GLY A 64 -11.78 -5.33 -17.92
C GLY A 64 -12.57 -4.14 -18.47
N HIS A 65 -12.40 -2.95 -17.89
CA HIS A 65 -13.02 -1.73 -18.42
C HIS A 65 -12.43 -1.33 -19.78
N LEU A 66 -11.11 -1.40 -19.93
CA LEU A 66 -10.44 -1.11 -21.21
C LEU A 66 -10.85 -2.10 -22.29
N ASP A 67 -10.96 -3.39 -21.99
CA ASP A 67 -11.43 -4.41 -22.93
C ASP A 67 -12.89 -4.16 -23.33
N ALA A 68 -13.76 -3.81 -22.38
CA ALA A 68 -15.15 -3.46 -22.67
C ALA A 68 -15.27 -2.21 -23.57
N VAL A 69 -14.45 -1.18 -23.33
CA VAL A 69 -14.39 0.01 -24.20
C VAL A 69 -13.85 -0.36 -25.58
N MET A 70 -12.83 -1.20 -25.66
CA MET A 70 -12.24 -1.63 -26.93
C MET A 70 -13.22 -2.47 -27.75
N MET A 71 -13.91 -3.44 -27.13
CA MET A 71 -14.97 -4.21 -27.77
C MET A 71 -16.17 -3.33 -28.16
N GLY A 72 -16.60 -2.41 -27.30
CA GLY A 72 -17.66 -1.46 -27.63
C GLY A 72 -17.28 -0.55 -28.81
N ALA A 73 -16.03 -0.09 -28.85
CA ALA A 73 -15.48 0.66 -29.97
C ALA A 73 -15.37 -0.20 -31.23
N ALA A 74 -14.95 -1.47 -31.14
CA ALA A 74 -14.86 -2.39 -32.28
C ALA A 74 -16.23 -2.80 -32.84
N VAL A 75 -17.22 -3.03 -31.97
CA VAL A 75 -18.62 -3.32 -32.34
C VAL A 75 -19.28 -2.06 -32.92
N GLY A 76 -18.99 -0.88 -32.38
CA GLY A 76 -19.42 0.41 -32.96
C GLY A 76 -18.70 0.76 -34.26
N TRP A 77 -17.45 0.34 -34.43
CA TRP A 77 -16.65 0.51 -35.65
C TRP A 77 -17.21 -0.33 -36.81
N SER A 78 -17.83 -1.47 -36.52
CA SER A 78 -18.50 -2.29 -37.55
C SER A 78 -19.71 -1.59 -38.21
N GLY A 79 -20.16 -0.44 -37.68
CA GLY A 79 -21.29 0.34 -38.20
C GLY A 79 -20.88 1.44 -39.17
N GLU A 80 -20.31 2.55 -38.71
CA GLU A 80 -20.08 3.71 -39.59
C GLU A 80 -19.00 4.64 -39.02
N ALA A 81 -18.19 5.22 -39.91
CA ALA A 81 -17.21 6.26 -39.61
C ALA A 81 -17.81 7.50 -38.88
N ASP A 82 -19.12 7.68 -38.92
CA ASP A 82 -19.84 8.78 -38.26
C ASP A 82 -19.98 8.59 -36.74
N ALA A 83 -20.04 7.35 -36.25
CA ALA A 83 -20.17 7.06 -34.82
C ALA A 83 -18.87 7.37 -34.04
N LEU A 84 -17.71 7.15 -34.67
CA LEU A 84 -16.40 7.47 -34.09
C LEU A 84 -16.20 8.99 -33.94
N SER A 85 -16.69 9.77 -34.91
CA SER A 85 -16.69 11.24 -34.84
C SER A 85 -17.55 11.75 -33.68
N ALA A 86 -18.75 11.18 -33.51
CA ALA A 86 -19.65 11.50 -32.40
C ALA A 86 -19.07 11.09 -31.04
N ALA A 87 -18.46 9.90 -30.95
CA ALA A 87 -17.81 9.42 -29.72
C ALA A 87 -16.61 10.29 -29.32
N THR A 88 -15.79 10.71 -30.30
CA THR A 88 -14.66 11.62 -30.06
C THR A 88 -15.13 12.99 -29.58
N ALA A 89 -16.21 13.52 -30.16
CA ALA A 89 -16.83 14.77 -29.70
C ALA A 89 -17.41 14.66 -28.28
N ALA A 90 -18.07 13.55 -27.96
CA ALA A 90 -18.61 13.30 -26.63
C ALA A 90 -17.51 13.13 -25.57
N MET A 91 -16.41 12.45 -25.92
CA MET A 91 -15.26 12.27 -25.03
C MET A 91 -14.56 13.61 -24.75
N GLY A 92 -14.41 14.48 -25.75
CA GLY A 92 -13.91 15.85 -25.56
C GLY A 92 -14.82 16.72 -24.69
N MET A 93 -16.14 16.58 -24.82
CA MET A 93 -17.10 17.29 -23.95
C MET A 93 -17.05 16.78 -22.50
N ALA A 94 -16.96 15.47 -22.28
CA ALA A 94 -16.83 14.88 -20.95
C ALA A 94 -15.53 15.33 -20.25
N PHE A 95 -14.40 15.31 -20.97
CA PHE A 95 -13.11 15.77 -20.46
C PHE A 95 -13.12 17.26 -20.07
N ASN A 96 -13.76 18.11 -20.88
CA ASN A 96 -13.89 19.54 -20.61
C ASN A 96 -14.85 19.82 -19.43
N ALA A 97 -15.92 19.03 -19.30
CA ALA A 97 -16.83 19.10 -18.15
C ALA A 97 -16.13 18.69 -16.85
N THR A 98 -15.32 17.63 -16.85
CA THR A 98 -14.55 17.22 -15.66
C THR A 98 -13.41 18.19 -15.35
N SER A 99 -12.80 18.82 -16.37
CA SER A 99 -11.73 19.81 -16.18
C SER A 99 -12.25 21.16 -15.66
N LYS A 100 -13.54 21.48 -15.83
CA LYS A 100 -14.18 22.68 -15.26
C LYS A 100 -14.71 22.50 -13.84
N VAL A 101 -14.82 21.25 -13.37
CA VAL A 101 -15.23 20.93 -11.98
C VAL A 101 -14.01 20.90 -11.04
N VAL A 102 -12.80 20.93 -11.59
CA VAL A 102 -11.53 21.04 -10.85
C VAL A 102 -10.89 22.40 -11.14
N ASP A 103 -11.49 23.45 -10.59
CA ASP A 103 -10.78 24.64 -10.11
C ASP A 103 -11.54 25.11 -8.84
N PRO A 104 -10.82 25.57 -7.80
CA PRO A 104 -11.21 25.44 -6.38
C PRO A 104 -12.48 26.16 -5.94
#